data_AF-A0A812RGL0-F1
#
_entry.id   AF-A0A812RGL0-F1
#
_cell.length_a   1.000
_cell.length_b   1.000
_cell.length_c   1.000
_cell.angle_alpha   90.00
_cell.angle_beta   90.00
_cell.angle_gamma   90.00
#
_symmetry.space_group_name_H-M   'P 1'
#
loop_
_entity.id
_entity.type
_entity.pdbx_description
1 polymer ?
#
loop_
_entity_poly.entity_id
_entity_poly.type
_entity_poly.pdbx_seq_one_letter_code
_entity_poly.pdbx_strand_id
1 'polypeptide(L)' 'FVVSALQGHWESQRDSSETYVVHGLDVVRHQRQRSGVQRRPFSLRWNVTKQCLEWGSGKYFLQPP' A
#
# COMPACT_ATOMS: atom_id res chain seq x y z
N PHE A 1 -6.00 15.01 -9.98
CA PHE A 1 -6.40 13.69 -9.44
C PHE A 1 -5.16 12.90 -9.03
N VAL A 2 -4.51 13.23 -7.91
CA VAL A 2 -3.31 12.50 -7.45
C VAL A 2 -3.66 11.10 -6.95
N VAL A 3 -4.85 10.94 -6.36
CA VAL A 3 -5.33 9.66 -5.82
C VAL A 3 -5.55 8.61 -6.91
N SER A 4 -5.96 9.00 -8.12
CA SER A 4 -6.19 8.02 -9.21
C SER A 4 -4.91 7.34 -9.68
N ALA A 5 -3.77 8.03 -9.61
CA ALA A 5 -2.46 7.46 -9.95
C ALA A 5 -1.96 6.44 -8.91
N LEU A 6 -2.55 6.43 -7.71
CA LEU A 6 -2.18 5.51 -6.64
C LEU A 6 -3.01 4.22 -6.63
N GLN A 7 -4.05 4.13 -7.44
CA GLN A 7 -4.98 2.99 -7.43
C GLN A 7 -4.30 1.73 -7.98
N GLY A 8 -4.69 0.56 -7.45
CA GLY A 8 -4.21 -0.73 -7.93
C GLY A 8 -3.35 -1.48 -6.93
N HIS A 9 -2.52 -2.39 -7.44
CA HIS A 9 -1.71 -3.30 -6.65
C HIS A 9 -0.27 -2.79 -6.52
N TRP A 10 0.26 -2.82 -5.30
CA TRP A 10 1.59 -2.35 -4.97
C TRP A 10 2.38 -3.44 -4.27
N GLU A 11 3.67 -3.53 -4.57
CA GLU A 11 4.60 -4.43 -3.90
C GLU A 11 5.51 -3.65 -2.95
N SER A 12 5.79 -4.23 -1.78
CA SER A 12 6.79 -3.68 -0.86
C SER A 12 8.19 -3.92 -1.39
N GLN A 13 8.97 -2.85 -1.52
CA GLN A 13 10.38 -2.97 -1.90
C GLN A 13 11.21 -3.71 -0.85
N ARG A 14 10.78 -3.65 0.43
CA ARG A 14 11.54 -4.18 1.56
C ARG A 14 11.20 -5.63 1.87
N ASP A 15 9.97 -6.04 1.56
CA ASP A 15 9.46 -7.37 1.89
C ASP A 15 8.57 -7.89 0.76
N SER A 16 9.13 -8.77 -0.07
CA SER A 16 8.39 -9.40 -1.19
C SER A 16 7.18 -10.24 -0.76
N SER A 17 7.04 -10.57 0.53
CA SER A 17 5.85 -11.24 1.07
C SER A 17 4.69 -10.29 1.33
N GLU A 18 4.95 -8.98 1.30
CA GLU A 18 3.99 -7.90 1.52
C GLU A 18 3.56 -7.24 0.21
N THR A 19 2.25 -7.22 0.00
CA THR A 19 1.59 -6.54 -1.10
C THR A 19 0.49 -5.63 -0.56
N TYR A 20 0.07 -4.64 -1.34
CA TYR A 20 -0.94 -3.67 -0.95
C TYR A 20 -1.93 -3.46 -2.09
N VAL A 21 -3.21 -3.38 -1.76
CA VAL A 21 -4.27 -3.02 -2.70
C VAL A 21 -4.82 -1.67 -2.30
N VAL A 22 -4.73 -0.68 -3.19
CA VAL A 22 -5.22 0.68 -2.98
C VAL A 22 -6.53 0.87 -3.75
N HIS A 23 -7.59 1.24 -3.03
CA HIS A 23 -8.91 1.53 -3.59
C HIS A 23 -9.53 2.75 -2.91
N GLY A 24 -9.69 3.84 -3.65
CA GLY A 24 -10.06 5.14 -3.10
C GLY A 24 -8.99 5.64 -2.12
N LEU A 25 -9.41 5.85 -0.87
CA LEU A 25 -8.54 6.21 0.26
C LEU A 25 -8.19 5.02 1.14
N ASP A 26 -8.68 3.82 0.81
CA ASP A 26 -8.46 2.61 1.58
C ASP A 26 -7.29 1.83 1.00
N VAL A 27 -6.47 1.28 1.89
CA VAL A 27 -5.35 0.42 1.50
C VAL A 27 -5.36 -0.85 2.33
N VAL A 28 -5.33 -2.00 1.67
CA VAL A 28 -5.27 -3.30 2.33
C VAL A 28 -3.91 -3.93 2.09
N ARG A 29 -3.14 -4.16 3.17
CA ARG A 29 -1.91 -4.96 3.11
C ARG A 29 -2.26 -6.44 3.15
N HIS A 30 -1.71 -7.21 2.22
CA HIS A 30 -1.67 -8.67 2.26
C HIS A 30 -0.24 -9.12 2.54
N GLN A 31 -0.04 -9.83 3.64
CA GLN A 31 1.24 -10.40 4.01
C GLN A 31 1.15 -11.93 4.01
N ARG A 32 1.97 -12.60 3.21
CA ARG A 32 2.05 -14.06 3.20
C ARG A 32 2.81 -14.56 4.42
N GLN A 33 2.16 -15.39 5.24
CA GLN A 33 2.74 -16.05 6.41
C GLN A 33 2.56 -17.57 6.29
N ARG A 34 3.25 -18.34 7.14
CA ARG A 34 3.16 -19.80 7.14
C ARG A 34 1.74 -20.33 7.39
N SER A 35 0.93 -19.59 8.16
CA SER A 35 -0.45 -19.93 8.51
C SER A 35 -1.48 -19.39 7.51
N GLY A 36 -1.07 -18.70 6.44
CA GLY A 36 -1.95 -18.11 5.44
C GLY A 36 -1.63 -16.64 5.13
N VAL A 37 -2.60 -15.94 4.55
CA VAL A 37 -2.46 -14.52 4.19
C VAL A 37 -3.07 -13.66 5.30
N GLN A 38 -2.24 -12.87 5.98
CA GLN A 38 -2.73 -11.86 6.91
C GLN A 38 -3.14 -10.61 6.14
N ARG A 39 -4.35 -10.12 6.39
CA ARG A 39 -4.85 -8.86 5.84
C ARG A 39 -4.88 -7.78 6.91
N ARG A 40 -4.39 -6.58 6.60
CA ARG A 40 -4.42 -5.43 7.52
C ARG A 40 -4.86 -4.16 6.77
N PRO A 41 -5.93 -3.48 7.21
CA PRO A 41 -6.37 -2.24 6.59
C PRO A 41 -5.54 -1.04 7.07
N PHE A 42 -5.42 -0.06 6.18
CA PHE A 42 -4.80 1.26 6.36
C PHE A 42 -5.62 2.29 5.59
N SER A 43 -5.42 3.56 5.91
CA SER A 43 -5.97 4.68 5.14
C SER A 43 -4.84 5.53 4.55
N LEU A 44 -5.03 5.93 3.29
CA LEU A 44 -4.25 6.98 2.64
C LEU A 44 -4.46 8.30 3.39
N ARG A 45 -3.36 8.92 3.82
CA ARG A 45 -3.40 10.21 4.50
C ARG A 45 -2.37 11.16 3.94
N TRP A 46 -2.71 12.45 3.95
CA TRP A 46 -1.74 13.51 3.67
C TRP A 46 -0.83 13.71 4.87
N ASN A 47 0.47 13.48 4.69
CA ASN A 47 1.48 13.83 5.67
C ASN A 47 1.92 15.28 5.43
N VAL A 48 1.47 16.19 6.29
CA VAL A 48 1.78 17.63 6.20
C VAL A 48 3.28 17.90 6.31
N THR A 49 4.01 17.17 7.16
CA THR A 49 5.44 17.38 7.35
C THR A 49 6.26 16.97 6.12
N LYS A 50 5.88 15.87 5.47
CA LYS A 50 6.58 15.35 4.28
C LYS A 50 6.01 15.86 2.96
N GLN A 51 4.88 16.58 3.00
CA GLN A 51 4.14 17.05 1.83
C GLN A 51 3.84 15.93 0.83
N CYS A 52 3.40 14.76 1.32
CA CYS A 52 3.09 13.61 0.49
C CYS A 52 1.91 12.78 1.02
N LEU A 53 1.30 11.98 0.14
CA LEU A 53 0.38 10.92 0.57
C LEU A 53 1.18 9.72 1.07
N GLU A 54 0.79 9.18 2.23
CA GLU A 54 1.41 7.98 2.80
C GLU A 54 0.36 6.98 3.31
N TRP A 55 0.74 5.71 3.29
CA TRP A 55 0.08 4.62 4.01
C TRP A 55 1.17 3.64 4.45
N GLY A 56 0.97 2.98 5.59
CA GLY A 56 1.97 2.06 6.13
C GLY A 56 3.33 2.72 6.40
N SER A 57 4.39 1.91 6.34
CA SER A 57 5.78 2.35 6.48
C SER A 57 6.66 1.63 5.45
N GLY A 58 7.29 2.37 4.53
CA GLY A 58 8.14 1.74 3.52
C GLY A 58 8.25 2.51 2.20
N LYS A 59 8.79 1.84 1.20
CA LYS A 59 8.79 2.24 -0.20
C LYS A 59 8.02 1.18 -0.99
N TYR A 60 7.13 1.63 -1.87
CA TYR A 60 6.20 0.77 -2.60
C TYR A 60 6.27 1.11 -4.09
N PHE A 61 6.06 0.11 -4.94
CA PHE A 61 6.00 0.28 -6.40
C PHE A 61 4.69 -0.28 -6.94
N LEU A 62 4.07 0.44 -7.87
CA LEU A 62 2.86 0.01 -8.55
C LEU A 62 3.21 -1.16 -9.47
N GLN A 63 2.51 -2.27 -9.30
CA GLN A 63 2.69 -3.43 -10.17
C GLN A 63 2.00 -3.15 -11.51
N PRO A 64 2.66 -3.44 -12.65
CA PRO A 64 1.98 -3.41 -13.95
C PRO A 64 0.84 -4.45 -13.97
N PRO A 65 -0.24 -4.17 -14.72
CA PRO A 65 -1.37 -5.09 -14.86
C PRO A 65 -1.00 -6.43 -15.49
#